data_AF-A0A8R7UE29-F1
#
_entry.id   AF-A0A8R7UE29-F1
#
_cell.length_a   1.000
_cell.length_b   1.000
_cell.length_c   1.000
_cell.angle_alpha   90.00
_cell.angle_beta   90.00
_cell.angle_gamma   90.00
#
_symmetry.space_group_name_H-M   'P 1'
#
loop_
_entity.id
_entity.type
_entity.pdbx_description
1 polymer ?
#
loop_
_entity_poly.entity_id
_entity_poly.type
_entity_poly.pdbx_seq_one_letter_code
_entity_poly.pdbx_strand_id
1 'polypeptide(L)'
;MNNLLTDSFELPRWDSSRDGGDVEMGMHQPNASDNLKGFFKKVEGIESLVAKLTSLLTKLQPANEESKAVTKASAMKAIKKQMEKDIDAVMKIARMAKTKIDELEKDNLSNTEKPGCGKGSVVDQLREQTTGAVKKKLKKRMDDFQVVLPS
;
A
#
# COMPACT_ATOMS: atom_id res chain seq x y z
N MET A 1 -31.39 27.88 -54.29
CA MET A 1 -31.01 27.19 -53.04
C MET A 1 -30.87 25.71 -53.34
N ASN A 2 -29.65 25.20 -53.29
CA ASN A 2 -29.34 23.77 -53.39
C ASN A 2 -29.84 23.04 -52.14
N ASN A 3 -30.20 21.76 -52.30
CA ASN A 3 -29.96 20.61 -51.40
C ASN A 3 -30.57 19.39 -52.11
N LEU A 4 -29.83 18.62 -52.91
CA LEU A 4 -28.91 17.51 -52.54
C LEU A 4 -29.60 16.26 -51.93
N LEU A 5 -29.54 15.19 -52.72
CA LEU A 5 -29.21 13.79 -52.37
C LEU A 5 -30.26 12.93 -51.62
N THR A 6 -30.90 12.05 -52.40
CA THR A 6 -30.72 10.58 -52.39
C THR A 6 -30.42 9.89 -51.05
N ASP A 7 -31.41 9.12 -50.60
CA ASP A 7 -31.37 7.71 -50.16
C ASP A 7 -30.58 7.28 -48.89
N SER A 8 -31.13 6.23 -48.28
CA SER A 8 -30.61 5.40 -47.17
C SER A 8 -30.72 5.93 -45.74
N PHE A 9 -31.82 5.55 -45.08
CA PHE A 9 -31.77 5.11 -43.68
C PHE A 9 -32.52 3.78 -43.56
N GLU A 10 -31.76 2.68 -43.61
CA GLU A 10 -32.21 1.40 -43.08
C GLU A 10 -32.37 1.54 -41.56
N LEU A 11 -33.59 1.37 -41.08
CA LEU A 11 -33.87 1.16 -39.66
C LEU A 11 -33.64 -0.33 -39.35
N PRO A 12 -32.70 -0.71 -38.46
CA PRO A 12 -32.72 -2.05 -37.91
C PRO A 12 -33.95 -2.16 -37.02
N ARG A 13 -34.85 -3.09 -37.37
CA ARG A 13 -35.89 -3.60 -36.47
C ARG A 13 -35.21 -4.14 -35.21
N TRP A 14 -35.29 -3.38 -34.12
CA TRP A 14 -34.99 -3.87 -32.78
C TRP A 14 -36.03 -4.93 -32.42
N ASP A 15 -35.65 -6.19 -32.58
CA ASP A 15 -36.29 -7.33 -31.92
C ASP A 15 -36.28 -7.05 -30.41
N SER A 16 -37.47 -6.72 -29.91
CA SER A 16 -37.75 -6.60 -28.49
C SER A 16 -37.97 -7.99 -27.91
N SER A 17 -36.89 -8.79 -27.86
CA SER A 17 -36.84 -9.98 -27.05
C SER A 17 -36.42 -9.58 -25.65
N ARG A 18 -37.43 -9.55 -24.79
CA ARG A 18 -37.35 -9.49 -23.34
C ARG A 18 -36.38 -10.56 -22.83
N ASP A 19 -35.29 -10.13 -22.23
CA ASP A 19 -34.84 -10.75 -20.99
C ASP A 19 -34.21 -9.67 -20.10
N GLY A 20 -34.93 -9.35 -19.03
CA GLY A 20 -34.45 -8.47 -17.99
C GLY A 20 -33.43 -9.22 -17.15
N GLY A 21 -32.16 -8.88 -17.35
CA GLY A 21 -31.04 -9.35 -16.54
C GLY A 21 -30.28 -8.19 -15.90
N ASP A 22 -30.99 -7.22 -15.31
CA ASP A 22 -30.43 -6.48 -14.18
C ASP A 22 -30.58 -7.38 -12.96
N VAL A 23 -29.48 -8.01 -12.52
CA VAL A 23 -29.14 -8.27 -11.11
C VAL A 23 -27.69 -8.76 -11.15
N GLU A 24 -26.77 -7.89 -10.72
CA GLU A 24 -25.68 -8.26 -9.82
C GLU A 24 -25.21 -9.73 -9.93
N MET A 25 -24.45 -10.07 -10.97
CA MET A 25 -23.58 -11.24 -10.92
C MET A 25 -22.42 -10.89 -9.98
N GLY A 26 -22.74 -10.80 -8.69
CA GLY A 26 -21.82 -11.01 -7.60
C GLY A 26 -21.24 -12.40 -7.79
N MET A 27 -20.23 -12.50 -8.65
CA MET A 27 -19.37 -13.64 -8.81
C MET A 27 -18.77 -13.90 -7.44
N HIS A 28 -19.48 -14.67 -6.63
CA HIS A 28 -18.96 -15.25 -5.41
C HIS A 28 -17.93 -16.27 -5.87
N GLN A 29 -16.76 -15.76 -6.23
CA GLN A 29 -15.62 -16.57 -6.57
C GLN A 29 -15.21 -17.24 -5.27
N PRO A 30 -15.41 -18.56 -5.11
CA PRO A 30 -15.03 -19.26 -3.88
C PRO A 30 -13.55 -19.06 -3.53
N ASN A 31 -12.75 -18.65 -4.51
CA ASN A 31 -11.31 -18.44 -4.42
C ASN A 31 -10.91 -16.99 -4.07
N ALA A 32 -11.82 -16.00 -4.17
CA ALA A 32 -11.51 -14.60 -3.91
C ALA A 32 -11.29 -14.33 -2.41
N SER A 33 -12.06 -14.99 -1.55
CA SER A 33 -11.91 -14.88 -0.09
C SER A 33 -10.55 -15.41 0.37
N ASP A 34 -10.12 -16.58 -0.12
CA ASP A 34 -8.80 -17.14 0.17
C ASP A 34 -7.66 -16.31 -0.43
N ASN A 35 -7.85 -15.75 -1.62
CA ASN A 35 -6.91 -14.83 -2.26
C ASN A 35 -6.64 -13.60 -1.37
N LEU A 36 -7.71 -12.96 -0.89
CA LEU A 36 -7.63 -11.80 -0.03
C LEU A 36 -7.08 -12.14 1.35
N LYS A 37 -7.41 -13.31 1.91
CA LYS A 37 -6.89 -13.75 3.21
C LYS A 37 -5.37 -13.85 3.23
N GLY A 38 -4.77 -14.44 2.19
CA GLY A 38 -3.31 -14.50 2.05
C GLY A 38 -2.68 -13.11 1.91
N PHE A 39 -3.33 -12.24 1.12
CA PHE A 39 -2.94 -10.84 0.95
C PHE A 39 -2.95 -10.08 2.28
N PHE A 40 -4.04 -10.14 3.05
CA PHE A 40 -4.16 -9.43 4.32
C PHE A 40 -3.14 -9.89 5.36
N LYS A 41 -2.79 -11.18 5.41
CA LYS A 41 -1.69 -11.66 6.26
C LYS A 41 -0.35 -11.00 5.92
N LYS A 42 -0.05 -10.79 4.64
CA LYS A 42 1.17 -10.08 4.21
C LYS A 42 1.11 -8.61 4.62
N VAL A 43 -0.06 -7.97 4.43
CA VAL A 43 -0.32 -6.58 4.86
C VAL A 43 -0.12 -6.42 6.35
N GLU A 44 -0.72 -7.26 7.20
CA GLU A 44 -0.53 -7.26 8.66
C GLU A 44 0.96 -7.39 9.04
N GLY A 45 1.70 -8.25 8.32
CA GLY A 45 3.14 -8.40 8.51
C GLY A 45 3.93 -7.11 8.21
N ILE A 46 3.51 -6.33 7.22
CA ILE A 46 4.08 -5.01 6.91
C ILE A 46 3.66 -3.99 7.97
N GLU A 47 2.39 -3.99 8.37
CA GLU A 47 1.88 -3.09 9.40
C GLU A 47 2.58 -3.28 10.75
N SER A 48 2.88 -4.53 11.12
CA SER A 48 3.67 -4.84 12.31
C SER A 48 5.08 -4.25 12.24
N LEU A 49 5.74 -4.29 11.08
CA LEU A 49 7.05 -3.66 10.89
C LEU A 49 6.95 -2.13 11.01
N VAL A 50 5.93 -1.53 10.42
CA VAL A 50 5.68 -0.08 10.52
C VAL A 50 5.37 0.34 11.96
N ALA A 51 4.66 -0.48 12.73
CA ALA A 51 4.40 -0.24 14.15
C ALA A 51 5.70 -0.30 14.98
N LYS A 52 6.57 -1.30 14.73
CA LYS A 52 7.89 -1.39 15.36
C LYS A 52 8.76 -0.18 15.04
N LEU A 53 8.77 0.26 13.78
CA LEU A 53 9.47 1.47 13.36
C LEU A 53 8.95 2.70 14.13
N THR A 54 7.63 2.85 14.24
CA THR A 54 7.00 3.95 15.00
C THR A 54 7.43 3.94 16.46
N SER A 55 7.50 2.76 17.11
CA SER A 55 7.96 2.64 18.50
C SER A 55 9.42 3.03 18.69
N LEU A 56 10.29 2.74 17.71
CA LEU A 56 11.68 3.19 17.75
C LEU A 56 11.78 4.71 17.61
N LEU A 57 10.99 5.33 16.73
CA LEU A 57 10.97 6.78 16.57
C LEU A 57 10.58 7.51 17.85
N THR A 58 9.54 7.03 18.53
CA THR A 58 9.11 7.62 19.80
C THR A 58 10.16 7.51 20.92
N LYS A 59 11.10 6.57 20.80
CA LYS A 59 12.23 6.44 21.74
C LYS A 59 13.41 7.33 21.33
N LEU A 60 13.63 7.49 20.03
CA LEU A 60 14.73 8.28 19.49
C LEU A 60 14.53 9.78 19.70
N GLN A 61 13.30 10.29 19.62
CA GLN A 61 12.98 11.71 19.83
C GLN A 61 13.47 12.25 21.20
N PRO A 62 13.07 11.68 22.35
CA PRO A 62 13.53 12.18 23.65
C PRO A 62 15.03 11.98 23.86
N ALA A 63 15.61 10.88 23.35
CA ALA A 63 17.06 10.65 23.43
C ALA A 63 17.85 11.71 22.64
N ASN A 64 17.35 12.15 21.49
CA ASN A 64 17.94 13.22 20.71
C ASN A 64 17.85 14.57 21.43
N GLU A 65 16.71 14.89 22.06
CA GLU A 65 16.54 16.10 22.87
C GLU A 65 17.46 16.11 24.11
N GLU A 66 17.53 14.98 24.83
CA GLU A 66 18.42 14.82 25.99
C GLU A 66 19.90 14.98 25.60
N SER A 67 20.29 14.47 24.43
CA SER A 67 21.66 14.63 23.90
C SER A 67 22.05 16.10 23.70
N LYS A 68 21.09 16.99 23.42
CA LYS A 68 21.32 18.43 23.22
C LYS A 68 21.43 19.19 24.55
N ALA A 69 20.82 18.68 25.61
CA ALA A 69 20.80 19.31 26.93
C ALA A 69 21.95 18.86 27.84
N VAL A 70 22.48 17.65 27.64
CA VAL A 70 23.54 17.07 28.47
C VAL A 70 24.90 17.70 28.19
N THR A 71 25.54 18.27 29.21
CA THR A 71 26.89 18.84 29.15
C THR A 71 27.99 17.87 29.60
N LYS A 72 27.62 16.72 30.18
CA LYS A 72 28.57 15.71 30.68
C LYS A 72 29.01 14.78 29.55
N ALA A 73 30.29 14.79 29.21
CA ALA A 73 30.86 14.02 28.10
C ALA A 73 30.57 12.51 28.15
N SER A 74 30.58 11.90 29.34
CA SER A 74 30.29 10.46 29.48
C SER A 74 28.83 10.11 29.19
N ALA A 75 27.89 10.98 29.58
CA ALA A 75 26.47 10.82 29.30
C ALA A 75 26.16 11.08 27.82
N MET A 76 26.78 12.11 27.22
CA MET A 76 26.64 12.40 25.79
C MET A 76 27.10 11.22 24.92
N LYS A 77 28.22 10.57 25.28
CA LYS A 77 28.72 9.37 24.58
C LYS A 77 27.77 8.17 24.71
N ALA A 78 27.16 7.97 25.89
CA ALA A 78 26.22 6.88 26.11
C ALA A 78 24.93 7.08 25.29
N ILE A 79 24.39 8.31 25.29
CA ILE A 79 23.19 8.67 24.51
C ILE A 79 23.45 8.49 23.01
N LYS A 80 24.57 9.01 22.49
CA LYS A 80 24.93 8.85 21.07
C LYS A 80 25.02 7.39 20.66
N LYS A 81 25.67 6.54 21.46
CA LYS A 81 25.79 5.10 21.18
C LYS A 81 24.43 4.40 21.18
N GLN A 82 23.49 4.83 22.02
CA GLN A 82 22.13 4.30 22.02
C GLN A 82 21.36 4.75 20.77
N MET A 83 21.45 6.03 20.41
CA MET A 83 20.85 6.57 19.18
C MET A 83 21.37 5.86 17.93
N GLU A 84 22.68 5.59 17.82
CA GLU A 84 23.27 4.85 16.69
C GLU A 84 22.63 3.45 16.53
N LYS A 85 22.43 2.72 17.64
CA LYS A 85 21.75 1.41 17.61
C LYS A 85 20.29 1.52 17.17
N ASP A 86 19.58 2.53 17.65
CA ASP A 86 18.18 2.75 17.31
C ASP A 86 18.02 3.16 15.84
N ILE A 87 18.94 3.99 15.33
CA ILE A 87 19.05 4.34 13.90
C ILE A 87 19.28 3.08 13.06
N ASP A 88 20.24 2.23 13.42
CA ASP A 88 20.50 0.98 12.71
C ASP A 88 19.28 0.05 12.70
N ALA A 89 18.56 -0.04 13.82
CA ALA A 89 17.34 -0.83 13.93
C ALA A 89 16.23 -0.29 13.03
N VAL A 90 16.01 1.04 13.02
CA VAL A 90 15.05 1.70 12.12
C VAL A 90 15.40 1.41 10.66
N MET A 91 16.67 1.57 10.27
CA MET A 91 17.12 1.32 8.90
C MET A 91 16.92 -0.13 8.47
N LYS A 92 17.15 -1.11 9.35
CA LYS A 92 16.90 -2.52 9.06
C LYS A 92 15.41 -2.80 8.85
N ILE A 93 14.57 -2.32 9.76
CA ILE A 93 13.11 -2.52 9.69
C ILE A 93 12.53 -1.84 8.44
N ALA A 94 13.00 -0.64 8.11
CA ALA A 94 12.58 0.08 6.92
C ALA A 94 12.91 -0.68 5.64
N ARG A 95 14.13 -1.24 5.52
CA ARG A 95 14.51 -2.08 4.38
C ARG A 95 13.64 -3.33 4.29
N MET A 96 13.40 -4.01 5.41
CA MET A 96 12.53 -5.19 5.43
C MET A 96 11.09 -4.86 5.02
N ALA A 97 10.53 -3.75 5.51
CA ALA A 97 9.19 -3.31 5.16
C ALA A 97 9.10 -2.96 3.66
N LYS A 98 10.12 -2.29 3.12
CA LYS A 98 10.22 -1.98 1.70
C LYS A 98 10.24 -3.25 0.85
N THR A 99 11.11 -4.22 1.17
CA THR A 99 11.18 -5.49 0.45
C THR A 99 9.84 -6.22 0.44
N LYS A 100 9.13 -6.26 1.58
CA LYS A 100 7.79 -6.89 1.64
C LYS A 100 6.74 -6.15 0.82
N ILE A 101 6.83 -4.82 0.72
CA ILE A 101 5.94 -4.03 -0.15
C ILE A 101 6.24 -4.34 -1.62
N ASP A 102 7.52 -4.41 -2.01
CA ASP A 102 7.93 -4.74 -3.38
C ASP A 102 7.45 -6.17 -3.76
N GLU A 103 7.57 -7.13 -2.84
CA GLU A 103 7.00 -8.47 -2.99
C GLU A 103 5.47 -8.44 -3.12
N LEU A 104 4.78 -7.61 -2.32
CA LEU A 104 3.33 -7.45 -2.38
C LEU A 104 2.87 -6.83 -3.71
N GLU A 105 3.62 -5.86 -4.25
CA GLU A 105 3.37 -5.25 -5.56
C GLU A 105 3.55 -6.27 -6.69
N LYS A 106 4.62 -7.08 -6.64
CA LYS A 106 4.82 -8.19 -7.58
C LYS A 106 3.69 -9.22 -7.50
N ASP A 107 3.27 -9.58 -6.29
CA ASP A 107 2.15 -10.49 -6.07
C ASP A 107 0.83 -9.95 -6.60
N ASN A 108 0.61 -8.63 -6.53
CA ASN A 108 -0.55 -7.97 -7.13
C ASN A 108 -0.51 -8.08 -8.66
N LEU A 109 0.64 -7.86 -9.29
CA LEU A 109 0.81 -8.05 -10.74
C LEU A 109 0.53 -9.50 -11.16
N SER A 110 1.05 -10.49 -10.44
CA SER A 110 0.75 -11.90 -10.75
C SER A 110 -0.69 -12.31 -10.44
N ASN A 111 -1.42 -11.50 -9.67
CA ASN A 111 -2.82 -11.78 -9.36
C ASN A 111 -3.74 -11.50 -10.55
N THR A 112 -3.38 -10.59 -11.46
CA THR A 112 -4.23 -10.21 -12.61
C THR A 112 -4.41 -11.33 -13.62
N GLU A 113 -3.48 -12.29 -13.64
CA GLU A 113 -3.53 -13.47 -14.50
C GLU A 113 -4.52 -14.53 -14.00
N LYS A 114 -5.05 -14.38 -12.78
CA LYS A 114 -5.98 -15.35 -12.20
C LYS A 114 -7.42 -15.09 -12.68
N PRO A 115 -8.22 -16.14 -12.94
CA PRO A 115 -9.63 -15.99 -13.27
C PRO A 115 -10.36 -15.15 -12.23
N GLY A 116 -11.07 -14.10 -12.66
CA GLY A 116 -11.83 -13.18 -11.81
C GLY A 116 -11.02 -12.19 -10.96
N CYS A 117 -9.69 -12.17 -11.12
CA CYS A 117 -8.79 -11.18 -10.51
C CYS A 117 -8.21 -10.21 -11.53
N GLY A 118 -8.76 -10.16 -12.75
CA GLY A 118 -8.29 -9.29 -13.83
C GLY A 118 -8.23 -7.81 -13.42
N LYS A 119 -7.46 -7.05 -14.20
CA LYS A 119 -7.26 -5.62 -13.97
C LYS A 119 -8.60 -4.88 -13.89
N GLY A 120 -8.79 -4.08 -12.83
CA GLY A 120 -10.03 -3.35 -12.58
C GLY A 120 -11.12 -4.14 -11.87
N SER A 121 -10.89 -5.41 -11.50
CA SER A 121 -11.78 -6.14 -10.61
C SER A 121 -11.80 -5.55 -9.20
N VAL A 122 -12.86 -5.82 -8.43
CA VAL A 122 -12.96 -5.37 -7.02
C VAL A 122 -11.77 -5.89 -6.18
N VAL A 123 -11.33 -7.12 -6.44
CA VAL A 123 -10.17 -7.72 -5.76
C VAL A 123 -8.88 -6.99 -6.13
N ASP A 124 -8.67 -6.67 -7.41
CA ASP A 124 -7.52 -5.92 -7.90
C ASP A 124 -7.47 -4.50 -7.30
N GLN A 125 -8.58 -3.77 -7.38
CA GLN A 125 -8.71 -2.42 -6.80
C GLN A 125 -8.47 -2.41 -5.28
N LEU A 126 -9.04 -3.36 -4.54
CA LEU A 126 -8.84 -3.46 -3.10
C LEU A 126 -7.38 -3.73 -2.74
N ARG A 127 -6.72 -4.64 -3.48
CA ARG A 127 -5.31 -4.94 -3.28
C ARG A 127 -4.42 -3.76 -3.63
N GLU A 128 -4.70 -3.04 -4.71
CA GLU A 128 -3.96 -1.82 -5.10
C GLU A 128 -4.11 -0.71 -4.05
N GLN A 129 -5.34 -0.42 -3.61
CA GLN A 129 -5.61 0.58 -2.58
C GLN A 129 -4.90 0.26 -1.26
N THR A 130 -4.97 -1.00 -0.82
CA THR A 130 -4.35 -1.44 0.43
C THR A 130 -2.83 -1.40 0.36
N THR A 131 -2.23 -1.88 -0.74
CA THR A 131 -0.77 -1.79 -0.97
C THR A 131 -0.33 -0.32 -1.01
N GLY A 132 -1.07 0.55 -1.70
CA GLY A 132 -0.81 1.98 -1.73
C GLY A 132 -0.88 2.63 -0.35
N ALA A 133 -1.83 2.22 0.50
CA ALA A 133 -1.97 2.72 1.85
C ALA A 133 -0.76 2.36 2.74
N VAL A 134 -0.33 1.09 2.74
CA VAL A 134 0.84 0.68 3.55
C VAL A 134 2.14 1.32 3.04
N LYS A 135 2.28 1.52 1.73
CA LYS A 135 3.42 2.23 1.12
C LYS A 135 3.47 3.69 1.57
N LYS A 136 2.33 4.39 1.51
CA LYS A 136 2.23 5.77 2.02
C LYS A 136 2.54 5.86 3.51
N LYS A 137 2.05 4.90 4.32
CA LYS A 137 2.30 4.83 5.76
C LYS A 137 3.78 4.66 6.07
N LEU A 138 4.47 3.72 5.39
CA LEU A 138 5.92 3.55 5.55
C LEU A 138 6.68 4.81 5.15
N LYS A 139 6.34 5.42 4.00
CA LYS A 139 6.98 6.65 3.54
C LYS A 139 6.86 7.77 4.57
N LYS A 140 5.65 8.04 5.06
CA LYS A 140 5.41 9.06 6.10
C LYS A 140 6.29 8.84 7.33
N ARG A 141 6.42 7.59 7.81
CA ARG A 141 7.28 7.29 8.96
C ARG A 141 8.77 7.48 8.67
N MET A 142 9.22 7.21 7.45
CA MET A 142 10.59 7.48 7.05
C MET A 142 10.86 8.99 6.91
N ASP A 143 9.88 9.77 6.45
CA ASP A 143 9.97 11.22 6.41
C ASP A 143 10.04 11.79 7.84
N ASP A 144 9.19 11.29 8.77
CA ASP A 144 9.25 11.63 10.20
C ASP A 144 10.64 11.30 10.80
N PHE A 145 11.22 10.15 10.44
CA PHE A 145 12.57 9.76 10.89
C PHE A 145 13.66 10.70 10.41
N GLN A 146 13.60 11.17 9.17
CA GLN A 146 14.59 12.10 8.62
C GLN A 146 14.65 13.42 9.37
N VAL A 147 13.51 13.88 9.90
CA VAL A 147 13.45 15.10 10.75
C VAL A 147 14.10 14.89 12.12
N VAL A 148 14.06 13.66 12.64
CA VAL A 148 14.60 13.32 13.97
C VAL A 148 16.09 12.99 13.92
N LEU A 149 16.64 12.65 12.75
CA LEU A 149 18.07 12.38 12.59
C LEU A 149 18.90 13.61 13.00
N PRO A 150 19.93 13.44 13.84
CA PRO A 150 20.85 14.52 14.14
C PRO A 150 21.64 14.87 12.87
N SER A 151 21.48 16.11 12.41
CA SER A 151 22.29 16.74 11.34
C SER A 151 23.67 17.16 11.85
#